data_AF-A0A2N1PFX8-F1
#
_entry.id   AF-A0A2N1PFX8-F1
#
_cell.length_a   1.000
_cell.length_b   1.000
_cell.length_c   1.000
_cell.angle_alpha   90.00
_cell.angle_beta   90.00
_cell.angle_gamma   90.00
#
_symmetry.space_group_name_H-M   'P 1'
#
loop_
_entity.id
_entity.type
_entity.pdbx_description
1 polymer ?
#
loop_
_entity_poly.entity_id
_entity_poly.type
_entity_poly.pdbx_seq_one_letter_code
_entity_poly.pdbx_strand_id
1 'polypeptide(L)'
;INRVTDIALKATDVKPGIQIVERLFGLLEVHSDSQADVRQAGEAVLKALGLNEEDRIKPQILTSQLIKNMSDHHCQLINKVRHGNMVLRGDTLYVLELQPAAYAFYAANEAEKASHINIVEVVGYGSYGRVYISGNEAEVLISKEIVESRIASLSGRVLSDKSKE
;
A
#
# COMPACT_ATOMS: atom_id res chain seq x y z
N ILE A 1 -6.21 -0.93 17.73
CA ILE A 1 -6.35 0.23 16.83
C ILE A 1 -7.26 1.33 17.40
N ASN A 2 -8.42 1.03 17.98
CA ASN A 2 -9.35 2.05 18.53
C ASN A 2 -8.68 3.12 19.44
N ARG A 3 -7.78 2.72 20.36
CA ARG A 3 -7.03 3.67 21.20
C ARG A 3 -6.13 4.61 20.38
N VAL A 4 -5.50 4.10 19.33
CA VAL A 4 -4.65 4.87 18.41
C VAL A 4 -5.50 5.88 17.63
N THR A 5 -6.68 5.47 17.17
CA THR A 5 -7.65 6.36 16.51
C THR A 5 -8.09 7.50 17.41
N ASP A 6 -8.47 7.22 18.66
CA ASP A 6 -8.87 8.26 19.62
C ASP A 6 -7.77 9.31 19.84
N ILE A 7 -6.51 8.87 19.94
CA ILE A 7 -5.36 9.76 20.11
C ILE A 7 -5.16 10.65 18.88
N ALA A 8 -5.18 10.08 17.68
CA ALA A 8 -4.98 10.83 16.44
C ALA A 8 -6.04 11.92 16.26
N LEU A 9 -7.32 11.58 16.45
CA LEU A 9 -8.45 12.50 16.26
C LEU A 9 -8.53 13.60 17.32
N LYS A 10 -7.97 13.39 18.52
CA LYS A 10 -7.92 14.41 19.58
C LYS A 10 -6.67 15.28 19.51
N ALA A 11 -5.64 14.85 18.78
CA ALA A 11 -4.39 15.59 18.67
C ALA A 11 -4.47 16.76 17.68
N THR A 12 -5.20 16.60 16.58
CA THR A 12 -5.26 17.56 15.45
C THR A 12 -6.58 17.41 14.67
N ASP A 13 -6.84 18.29 13.69
CA ASP A 13 -8.04 18.26 12.84
C ASP A 13 -7.95 17.25 11.68
N VAL A 14 -7.41 16.05 11.95
CA VAL A 14 -7.37 14.95 10.98
C VAL A 14 -8.70 14.19 10.95
N LYS A 15 -9.07 13.69 9.78
CA LYS A 15 -10.27 12.87 9.55
C LYS A 15 -9.88 11.42 9.27
N PRO A 16 -10.59 10.44 9.82
CA PRO A 16 -10.31 9.03 9.53
C PRO A 16 -10.94 8.63 8.20
N GLY A 17 -10.16 8.07 7.27
CA GLY A 17 -10.69 7.48 6.03
C GLY A 17 -10.87 5.97 6.14
N ILE A 18 -9.95 5.28 6.81
CA ILE A 18 -9.98 3.82 6.97
C ILE A 18 -9.72 3.44 8.42
N GLN A 19 -10.55 2.57 9.00
CA GLN A 19 -10.24 1.87 10.24
C GLN A 19 -10.68 0.40 10.12
N ILE A 20 -9.70 -0.51 10.21
CA ILE A 20 -9.92 -1.94 10.05
C ILE A 20 -9.37 -2.69 11.27
N VAL A 21 -10.16 -3.63 11.79
CA VAL A 21 -9.71 -4.66 12.73
C VAL A 21 -9.75 -5.98 11.97
N GLU A 22 -8.58 -6.52 11.68
CA GLU A 22 -8.39 -7.80 11.01
C GLU A 22 -8.11 -8.89 12.08
N ARG A 23 -8.06 -10.17 11.68
CA ARG A 23 -7.74 -11.29 12.54
C ARG A 23 -6.46 -11.10 13.37
N LEU A 24 -5.39 -10.58 12.76
CA LEU A 24 -4.08 -10.43 13.44
C LEU A 24 -3.66 -8.97 13.66
N PHE A 25 -4.18 -8.06 12.86
CA PHE A 25 -3.68 -6.69 12.79
C PHE A 25 -4.81 -5.66 12.84
N GLY A 26 -4.46 -4.40 13.10
CA GLY A 26 -5.36 -3.27 12.92
C GLY A 26 -4.72 -2.23 12.02
N LEU A 27 -5.52 -1.58 11.19
CA LEU A 27 -5.10 -0.51 10.28
C LEU A 27 -5.91 0.75 10.55
N LEU A 28 -5.24 1.89 10.55
CA LEU A 28 -5.84 3.21 10.60
C LEU A 28 -5.19 4.07 9.52
N GLU A 29 -6.01 4.77 8.74
CA GLU A 29 -5.61 5.87 7.89
C GLU A 29 -6.34 7.13 8.36
N VAL A 30 -5.59 8.25 8.41
CA VAL A 30 -6.11 9.58 8.67
C VAL A 30 -5.52 10.56 7.67
N HIS A 31 -6.32 11.57 7.29
CA HIS A 31 -5.92 12.60 6.34
C HIS A 31 -6.39 13.99 6.78
N SER A 32 -5.74 15.01 6.24
CA SER A 32 -6.10 16.42 6.34
C SER A 32 -5.55 17.14 5.11
N ASP A 33 -6.13 18.29 4.76
CA ASP A 33 -5.55 19.19 3.76
C ASP A 33 -4.22 19.80 4.24
N SER A 34 -3.98 19.81 5.55
CA SER A 34 -2.75 20.24 6.21
C SER A 34 -1.80 19.05 6.44
N GLN A 35 -0.64 19.07 5.79
CA GLN A 35 0.42 18.09 6.07
C GLN A 35 0.94 18.18 7.51
N ALA A 36 0.88 19.36 8.13
CA ALA A 36 1.34 19.54 9.51
C ALA A 36 0.45 18.76 10.48
N ASP A 37 -0.86 18.78 10.27
CA ASP A 37 -1.83 18.08 11.12
C ASP A 37 -1.60 16.57 11.05
N VAL A 38 -1.41 16.01 9.85
CA VAL A 38 -1.13 14.58 9.65
C VAL A 38 0.18 14.17 10.33
N ARG A 39 1.24 14.98 10.21
CA ARG A 39 2.53 14.71 10.88
C ARG A 39 2.38 14.74 12.40
N GLN A 40 1.73 15.77 12.94
CA GLN A 40 1.53 15.90 14.38
C GLN A 40 0.61 14.80 14.95
N ALA A 41 -0.41 14.36 14.21
CA ALA A 41 -1.20 13.19 14.58
C ALA A 41 -0.34 11.92 14.64
N GLY A 42 0.52 11.71 13.64
CA GLY A 42 1.48 10.60 13.60
C GLY A 42 2.45 10.61 14.78
N GLU A 43 3.03 11.76 15.10
CA GLU A 43 3.91 11.95 16.26
C GLU A 43 3.19 11.66 17.58
N ALA A 44 1.94 12.14 17.75
CA ALA A 44 1.14 11.87 18.94
C ALA A 44 0.88 10.38 19.12
N VAL A 45 0.59 9.66 18.04
CA VAL A 45 0.41 8.21 18.04
C VAL A 45 1.71 7.49 18.41
N LEU A 46 2.83 7.82 17.75
CA LEU A 46 4.13 7.21 18.02
C LEU A 46 4.57 7.42 19.47
N LYS A 47 4.42 8.64 19.99
CA LYS A 47 4.68 8.99 21.38
C LYS A 47 3.84 8.15 22.36
N ALA A 48 2.56 7.95 22.07
CA ALA A 48 1.67 7.16 22.92
C ALA A 48 1.95 5.65 22.86
N LEU A 49 2.60 5.17 21.78
CA LEU A 49 3.09 3.81 21.66
C LEU A 49 4.50 3.63 22.22
N GLY A 50 5.22 4.72 22.48
CA GLY A 50 6.63 4.68 22.92
C GLY A 50 7.57 4.19 21.82
N LEU A 51 7.26 4.49 20.55
CA LEU A 51 8.00 4.05 19.37
C LEU A 51 8.49 5.25 18.55
N ASN A 52 9.51 5.02 17.73
CA ASN A 52 9.94 5.90 16.65
C ASN A 52 9.42 5.38 15.30
N GLU A 53 9.50 6.20 14.24
CA GLU A 53 9.07 5.78 12.90
C GLU A 53 9.89 4.59 12.39
N GLU A 54 11.18 4.55 12.73
CA GLU A 54 12.14 3.51 12.32
C GLU A 54 11.86 2.14 12.96
N ASP A 55 11.04 2.08 14.01
CA ASP A 55 10.61 0.83 14.63
C ASP A 55 9.60 0.07 13.76
N ARG A 56 9.11 0.69 12.67
CA ARG A 56 8.29 0.03 11.65
C ARG A 56 9.02 -1.14 11.03
N ILE A 57 8.27 -2.15 10.60
CA ILE A 57 8.85 -3.25 9.82
C ILE A 57 9.22 -2.72 8.43
N LYS A 58 10.44 -3.01 7.99
CA LYS A 58 10.88 -2.70 6.63
C LYS A 58 10.05 -3.51 5.63
N PRO A 59 9.42 -2.88 4.62
CA PRO A 59 8.63 -3.60 3.64
C PRO A 59 9.52 -4.54 2.81
N GLN A 60 8.98 -5.73 2.54
CA GLN A 60 9.59 -6.75 1.71
C GLN A 60 8.64 -7.08 0.56
N ILE A 61 9.15 -7.02 -0.66
CA ILE A 61 8.44 -7.47 -1.85
C ILE A 61 8.51 -8.99 -1.90
N LEU A 62 7.36 -9.65 -2.01
CA LEU A 62 7.23 -11.09 -2.12
C LEU A 62 7.05 -11.53 -3.58
N THR A 63 6.29 -10.76 -4.35
CA THR A 63 6.07 -11.01 -5.78
C THR A 63 6.01 -9.67 -6.51
N SER A 64 6.67 -9.60 -7.66
CA SER A 64 6.62 -8.46 -8.57
C SER A 64 6.61 -8.98 -10.01
N GLN A 65 5.44 -9.01 -10.63
CA GLN A 65 5.22 -9.70 -11.90
C GLN A 65 4.49 -8.82 -12.91
N LEU A 66 4.97 -8.88 -14.16
CA LEU A 66 4.31 -8.28 -15.31
C LEU A 66 3.65 -9.34 -16.17
N ILE A 67 2.44 -9.03 -16.62
CA ILE A 67 1.66 -9.85 -17.55
C ILE A 67 1.30 -8.95 -18.72
N LYS A 68 2.04 -9.09 -19.82
CA LYS A 68 1.89 -8.28 -21.02
C LYS A 68 0.76 -8.82 -21.90
N ASN A 69 0.15 -7.93 -22.68
CA ASN A 69 -0.88 -8.26 -23.67
C ASN A 69 -1.99 -9.13 -23.08
N MET A 70 -2.66 -8.60 -22.05
CA MET A 70 -3.70 -9.30 -21.31
C MET A 70 -4.81 -9.83 -22.22
N SER A 71 -5.21 -11.09 -22.02
CA SER A 71 -6.35 -11.69 -22.73
C SER A 71 -7.68 -11.17 -22.19
N ASP A 72 -8.71 -11.20 -23.03
CA ASP A 72 -10.06 -10.76 -22.69
C ASP A 72 -10.67 -11.52 -21.51
N HIS A 73 -10.53 -12.85 -21.47
CA HIS A 73 -11.03 -13.66 -20.35
C HIS A 73 -10.31 -13.35 -19.03
N HIS A 74 -8.99 -13.09 -19.07
CA HIS A 74 -8.25 -12.73 -17.87
C HIS A 74 -8.68 -11.35 -17.37
N CYS A 75 -8.81 -10.35 -18.27
CA CYS A 75 -9.34 -9.04 -17.92
C CYS A 75 -10.74 -9.14 -17.31
N GLN A 76 -11.63 -9.97 -17.89
CA GLN A 76 -12.98 -10.17 -17.37
C GLN A 76 -12.97 -10.70 -15.93
N LEU A 77 -12.10 -11.67 -15.61
CA LEU A 77 -12.01 -12.22 -14.25
C LEU A 77 -11.58 -11.17 -13.24
N ILE A 78 -10.57 -10.37 -13.56
CA ILE A 78 -10.09 -9.27 -12.69
C ILE A 78 -11.18 -8.20 -12.52
N ASN A 79 -11.80 -7.78 -13.62
CA ASN A 79 -12.78 -6.70 -13.62
C ASN A 79 -14.06 -7.03 -12.81
N LYS A 80 -14.35 -8.31 -12.55
CA LYS A 80 -15.49 -8.74 -11.73
C LYS A 80 -15.32 -8.50 -10.24
N VAL A 81 -14.08 -8.45 -9.74
CA VAL A 81 -13.80 -8.40 -8.30
C VAL A 81 -13.01 -7.17 -7.86
N ARG A 82 -12.45 -6.41 -8.80
CA ARG A 82 -11.70 -5.19 -8.52
C ARG A 82 -12.60 -4.05 -8.02
N HIS A 83 -12.01 -3.12 -7.27
CA HIS A 83 -12.67 -1.89 -6.81
C HIS A 83 -12.17 -0.61 -7.51
N GLY A 84 -10.98 -0.63 -8.15
CA GLY A 84 -10.33 0.53 -8.79
C GLY A 84 -10.78 0.76 -10.23
N ASN A 85 -9.85 0.91 -11.19
CA ASN A 85 -10.08 1.02 -12.65
C ASN A 85 -10.19 -0.35 -13.35
N MET A 86 -10.73 -0.39 -14.57
CA MET A 86 -10.79 -1.63 -15.36
C MET A 86 -9.45 -1.89 -16.04
N VAL A 87 -9.07 -3.17 -16.13
CA VAL A 87 -8.02 -3.63 -17.04
C VAL A 87 -8.65 -4.02 -18.38
N LEU A 88 -8.05 -3.60 -19.49
CA LEU A 88 -8.55 -3.87 -20.84
C LEU A 88 -7.70 -4.92 -21.55
N ARG A 89 -8.28 -5.53 -22.59
CA ARG A 89 -7.55 -6.47 -23.44
C ARG A 89 -6.35 -5.75 -24.07
N GLY A 90 -5.20 -6.39 -24.06
CA GLY A 90 -3.96 -5.85 -24.63
C GLY A 90 -3.16 -4.99 -23.66
N ASP A 91 -3.74 -4.57 -22.53
CA ASP A 91 -2.99 -3.86 -21.49
C ASP A 91 -1.87 -4.75 -20.93
N THR A 92 -0.86 -4.10 -20.36
CA THR A 92 0.07 -4.76 -19.45
C THR A 92 -0.45 -4.62 -18.03
N LEU A 93 -0.54 -5.74 -17.32
CA LEU A 93 -0.89 -5.81 -15.92
C LEU A 93 0.38 -5.99 -15.08
N TYR A 94 0.54 -5.18 -14.04
CA TYR A 94 1.53 -5.31 -13.00
C TYR A 94 0.88 -5.78 -11.70
N VAL A 95 1.42 -6.86 -11.14
CA VAL A 95 1.02 -7.48 -9.89
C VAL A 95 2.15 -7.39 -8.88
N LEU A 96 1.88 -6.70 -7.77
CA LEU A 96 2.80 -6.55 -6.65
C LEU A 96 2.17 -7.16 -5.39
N GLU A 97 2.90 -8.06 -4.72
CA GLU A 97 2.60 -8.53 -3.38
C GLU A 97 3.76 -8.20 -2.44
N LEU A 98 3.44 -7.66 -1.26
CA LEU A 98 4.43 -7.23 -0.27
C LEU A 98 3.96 -7.46 1.17
N GLN A 99 4.89 -7.39 2.12
CA GLN A 99 4.61 -7.40 3.55
C GLN A 99 5.42 -6.35 4.28
N PRO A 100 4.88 -5.66 5.32
CA PRO A 100 3.49 -5.68 5.79
C PRO A 100 2.48 -5.07 4.81
N ALA A 101 1.22 -5.48 4.91
CA ALA A 101 0.19 -5.15 3.93
C ALA A 101 -0.06 -3.65 3.69
N ALA A 102 0.05 -2.82 4.74
CA ALA A 102 -0.24 -1.38 4.67
C ALA A 102 0.62 -0.63 3.64
N TYR A 103 1.82 -1.13 3.31
CA TYR A 103 2.69 -0.51 2.32
C TYR A 103 2.15 -0.62 0.87
N ALA A 104 1.08 -1.39 0.63
CA ALA A 104 0.39 -1.39 -0.66
C ALA A 104 -0.17 0.00 -1.02
N PHE A 105 -0.68 0.75 -0.03
CA PHE A 105 -1.16 2.12 -0.25
C PHE A 105 -0.02 3.07 -0.64
N TYR A 106 1.15 2.93 -0.01
CA TYR A 106 2.34 3.70 -0.36
C TYR A 106 2.82 3.36 -1.78
N ALA A 107 2.89 2.07 -2.12
CA ALA A 107 3.27 1.61 -3.45
C ALA A 107 2.33 2.15 -4.54
N ALA A 108 1.01 2.06 -4.34
CA ALA A 108 0.02 2.56 -5.30
C ALA A 108 0.15 4.08 -5.52
N ASN A 109 0.33 4.85 -4.44
CA ASN A 109 0.50 6.30 -4.53
C ASN A 109 1.80 6.70 -5.26
N GLU A 110 2.92 6.02 -4.98
CA GLU A 110 4.17 6.29 -5.71
C GLU A 110 4.10 5.85 -7.18
N ALA A 111 3.38 4.78 -7.49
CA ALA A 111 3.14 4.33 -8.86
C ALA A 111 2.39 5.39 -9.70
N GLU A 112 1.28 5.91 -9.14
CA GLU A 112 0.42 6.87 -9.82
C GLU A 112 1.10 8.24 -9.99
N LYS A 113 1.92 8.66 -9.02
CA LYS A 113 2.75 9.88 -9.17
C LYS A 113 3.77 9.78 -10.30
N ALA A 114 4.25 8.57 -10.59
CA ALA A 114 5.40 8.36 -11.44
C ALA A 114 5.06 8.12 -12.92
N SER A 115 3.83 7.70 -13.20
CA SER A 115 3.45 7.16 -14.52
C SER A 115 1.96 7.30 -14.78
N HIS A 116 1.57 7.38 -16.05
CA HIS A 116 0.17 7.42 -16.47
C HIS A 116 -0.40 6.00 -16.52
N ILE A 117 -0.73 5.48 -15.34
CA ILE A 117 -1.25 4.12 -15.13
C ILE A 117 -2.65 4.13 -14.52
N ASN A 118 -3.30 2.97 -14.57
CA ASN A 118 -4.59 2.74 -13.94
C ASN A 118 -4.42 1.88 -12.68
N ILE A 119 -4.88 2.38 -11.53
CA ILE A 119 -4.92 1.62 -10.28
C ILE A 119 -6.13 0.68 -10.33
N VAL A 120 -5.90 -0.61 -10.52
CA VAL A 120 -6.97 -1.61 -10.66
C VAL A 120 -7.48 -2.06 -9.30
N GLU A 121 -6.57 -2.35 -8.37
CA GLU A 121 -6.91 -2.84 -7.03
C GLU A 121 -5.79 -2.53 -6.05
N VAL A 122 -6.15 -2.16 -4.81
CA VAL A 122 -5.20 -1.93 -3.73
C VAL A 122 -5.75 -2.55 -2.44
N VAL A 123 -5.19 -3.68 -2.04
CA VAL A 123 -5.51 -4.33 -0.78
C VAL A 123 -4.37 -4.06 0.21
N GLY A 124 -4.60 -3.14 1.14
CA GLY A 124 -3.59 -2.71 2.12
C GLY A 124 -3.74 -3.30 3.53
N TYR A 125 -4.49 -4.38 3.70
CA TYR A 125 -4.74 -5.02 4.99
C TYR A 125 -4.70 -6.55 4.88
N GLY A 126 -4.54 -7.23 6.02
CA GLY A 126 -4.27 -8.67 6.10
C GLY A 126 -2.77 -8.97 6.28
N SER A 127 -2.37 -10.22 6.08
CA SER A 127 -0.95 -10.62 6.20
C SER A 127 -0.08 -10.04 5.08
N TYR A 128 -0.64 -9.93 3.88
CA TYR A 128 0.05 -9.47 2.67
C TYR A 128 -0.75 -8.37 1.98
N GLY A 129 -0.04 -7.38 1.47
CA GLY A 129 -0.62 -6.29 0.69
C GLY A 129 -0.49 -6.61 -0.79
N ARG A 130 -1.50 -6.22 -1.58
CA ARG A 130 -1.54 -6.44 -3.03
C ARG A 130 -1.87 -5.17 -3.77
N VAL A 131 -1.17 -4.95 -4.88
CA VAL A 131 -1.45 -3.86 -5.81
C VAL A 131 -1.55 -4.43 -7.22
N TYR A 132 -2.63 -4.10 -7.92
CA TYR A 132 -2.81 -4.35 -9.34
C TYR A 132 -2.81 -3.02 -10.09
N ILE A 133 -1.92 -2.90 -11.06
CA ILE A 133 -1.76 -1.72 -11.91
C ILE A 133 -1.89 -2.16 -13.37
N SER A 134 -2.63 -1.42 -14.20
CA SER A 134 -2.72 -1.71 -15.63
C SER A 134 -2.47 -0.47 -16.49
N GLY A 135 -2.12 -0.68 -17.75
CA GLY A 135 -1.98 0.39 -18.72
C GLY A 135 -1.06 0.04 -19.88
N ASN A 136 -0.55 1.08 -20.54
CA ASN A 136 0.45 0.93 -21.58
C ASN A 136 1.72 0.29 -21.02
N GLU A 137 2.33 -0.62 -21.79
CA GLU A 137 3.50 -1.39 -21.35
C GLU A 137 4.65 -0.49 -20.87
N ALA A 138 4.95 0.61 -21.57
CA ALA A 138 6.04 1.49 -21.20
C ALA A 138 5.81 2.18 -19.85
N GLU A 139 4.60 2.70 -19.63
CA GLU A 139 4.19 3.34 -18.37
C GLU A 139 4.25 2.35 -17.20
N VAL A 140 3.74 1.13 -17.40
CA VAL A 140 3.70 0.10 -16.36
C VAL A 140 5.10 -0.42 -16.01
N LEU A 141 6.01 -0.52 -16.99
CA LEU A 141 7.42 -0.88 -16.73
C LEU A 141 8.12 0.15 -15.86
N ILE A 142 7.98 1.43 -16.18
CA ILE A 142 8.55 2.54 -15.39
C ILE A 142 7.95 2.55 -13.98
N SER A 143 6.63 2.37 -13.89
CA SER A 143 5.90 2.29 -12.62
C SER A 143 6.48 1.20 -11.71
N LYS A 144 6.68 -0.01 -12.25
CA LYS A 144 7.29 -1.13 -11.53
C LYS A 144 8.67 -0.76 -10.96
N GLU A 145 9.57 -0.25 -11.79
CA GLU A 145 10.95 0.07 -11.38
C GLU A 145 10.98 1.11 -10.24
N ILE A 146 10.14 2.14 -10.34
CA ILE A 146 10.05 3.20 -9.34
C ILE A 146 9.46 2.67 -8.04
N VAL A 147 8.38 1.88 -8.10
CA VAL A 147 7.76 1.29 -6.91
C VAL A 147 8.74 0.38 -6.18
N GLU A 148 9.45 -0.50 -6.89
CA GLU A 148 10.47 -1.38 -6.31
C GLU A 148 11.57 -0.57 -5.61
N SER A 149 12.06 0.48 -6.28
CA SER A 149 13.07 1.39 -5.72
C SER A 149 12.58 2.12 -4.47
N ARG A 150 11.37 2.67 -4.50
CA ARG A 150 10.75 3.39 -3.38
C ARG A 150 10.56 2.48 -2.17
N ILE A 151 10.04 1.29 -2.37
CA ILE A 151 9.87 0.29 -1.32
C ILE A 151 11.22 -0.12 -0.72
N ALA A 152 12.25 -0.35 -1.54
CA ALA A 152 13.58 -0.71 -1.07
C ALA A 152 14.26 0.39 -0.24
N SER A 153 13.96 1.66 -0.54
CA SER A 153 14.51 2.84 0.13
C SER A 153 13.97 3.07 1.54
N LEU A 154 12.84 2.46 1.90
CA LEU A 154 12.23 2.63 3.22
C LEU A 154 13.07 1.97 4.32
N SER A 155 13.24 2.70 5.43
CA SER A 155 13.87 2.21 6.65
C SER A 155 12.91 1.36 7.47
N GLY A 156 13.47 0.52 8.34
CA GLY A 156 12.68 -0.25 9.29
C GLY A 156 13.44 -1.46 9.80
N ARG A 157 12.89 -2.10 10.83
CA ARG A 157 13.40 -3.36 11.36
C ARG A 157 13.10 -4.53 10.43
N VAL A 158 14.04 -5.46 10.34
CA VAL A 158 13.88 -6.70 9.56
C VAL A 158 13.03 -7.69 10.37
N LEU A 159 12.08 -8.35 9.70
CA LEU A 159 11.37 -9.49 10.30
C LEU A 159 12.36 -10.65 10.43
N SER A 160 12.60 -11.12 11.65
CA SER A 160 13.32 -12.39 11.83
C SER A 160 12.40 -13.55 11.47
N ASP A 161 12.82 -14.38 10.54
CA ASP A 161 12.17 -15.67 10.25
C ASP A 161 12.32 -16.58 11.48
N LYS A 162 11.29 -16.59 12.34
CA LYS A 162 11.17 -17.60 13.42
C LYS A 162 10.78 -18.98 12.90
N SER A 163 10.72 -19.18 11.59
CA SER A 163 10.40 -20.43 10.90
C SER A 163 11.63 -21.29 10.57
N LYS A 164 12.82 -20.91 11.04
CA LYS A 164 14.08 -21.67 10.89
C LYS A 164 14.63 -22.27 12.19
N GLU A 165 13.86 -22.25 13.28
CA GLU A 165 14.10 -23.06 14.49
C GLU A 165 13.06 -24.18 14.57
#